data_AF-A0A2G9EE53-F1
#
_entry.id   AF-A0A2G9EE53-F1
#
_cell.length_a   1.000
_cell.length_b   1.000
_cell.length_c   1.000
_cell.angle_alpha   90.00
_cell.angle_beta   90.00
_cell.angle_gamma   90.00
#
_symmetry.space_group_name_H-M   'P 1'
#
loop_
_entity.id
_entity.type
_entity.pdbx_description
1 polymer ?
#
loop_
_entity_poly.entity_id
_entity_poly.type
_entity_poly.pdbx_seq_one_letter_code
_entity_poly.pdbx_strand_id
1 'polypeptide(L)'
;MIKAKPRKKNIVKVNETKEIKIIKKPSQEKLEATELAVALINIYLTTDNHKKVWDIELKEYDGIIPFKSYMEICKVRSQANKLFHILESDYFDNNDIEDNFYYRQAFVNQVEKSITGVSKELYLTVADVNESLPAGFMGTIISWKNMIKSLSKFKKLIKTLELEKEIKKLVDASKRFFSFIDGEIKIDNIL
;
A
#
# COMPACT_ATOMS: atom_id res chain seq x y z
N MET A 1 5.91 -76.66 0.00
CA MET A 1 6.12 -75.62 1.04
C MET A 1 6.79 -74.41 0.40
N ILE A 2 6.05 -73.30 0.23
CA ILE A 2 6.58 -72.05 -0.34
C ILE A 2 7.27 -71.27 0.80
N LYS A 3 8.57 -70.98 0.66
CA LYS A 3 9.34 -70.22 1.65
C LYS A 3 8.90 -68.75 1.64
N ALA A 4 8.53 -68.20 2.80
CA ALA A 4 8.24 -66.77 2.95
C ALA A 4 9.50 -65.93 2.70
N LYS A 5 9.39 -64.87 1.88
CA LYS A 5 10.49 -63.93 1.63
C LYS A 5 10.78 -63.09 2.90
N PRO A 6 12.06 -62.77 3.19
CA PRO A 6 12.42 -62.01 4.38
C PRO A 6 11.89 -60.57 4.30
N ARG A 7 11.25 -60.10 5.38
CA ARG A 7 10.80 -58.71 5.52
C ARG A 7 12.02 -57.79 5.62
N LYS A 8 12.16 -56.83 4.69
CA LYS A 8 13.13 -55.74 4.83
C LYS A 8 12.75 -54.90 6.05
N LYS A 9 13.67 -54.69 6.99
CA LYS A 9 13.52 -53.69 8.05
C LYS A 9 13.53 -52.31 7.40
N ASN A 10 12.44 -51.55 7.55
CA ASN A 10 12.43 -50.13 7.21
C ASN A 10 13.39 -49.43 8.18
N ILE A 11 14.55 -49.02 7.68
CA ILE A 11 15.43 -48.12 8.42
C ILE A 11 14.78 -46.74 8.31
N VAL A 12 14.14 -46.28 9.39
CA VAL A 12 13.73 -44.89 9.50
C VAL A 12 15.01 -44.07 9.58
N LYS A 13 15.32 -43.32 8.52
CA LYS A 13 16.42 -42.35 8.54
C LYS A 13 16.09 -41.32 9.63
N VAL A 14 16.85 -41.36 10.71
CA VAL A 14 16.76 -40.41 11.82
C VAL A 14 17.14 -39.02 11.28
N ASN A 15 16.18 -38.10 11.37
CA ASN A 15 16.25 -36.64 11.24
C ASN A 15 17.55 -36.10 10.62
N GLU A 16 17.53 -35.83 9.32
CA GLU A 16 18.41 -34.80 8.77
C GLU A 16 18.16 -33.51 9.58
N THR A 17 19.18 -33.03 10.28
CA THR A 17 19.16 -31.74 10.97
C THR A 17 18.89 -30.69 9.90
N LYS A 18 17.63 -30.27 9.75
CA LYS A 18 17.29 -29.11 8.92
C LYS A 18 18.07 -27.93 9.49
N GLU A 19 18.96 -27.36 8.68
CA GLU A 19 19.62 -26.11 9.03
C GLU A 19 18.54 -25.08 9.35
N ILE A 20 18.51 -24.64 10.61
CA ILE A 20 17.65 -23.54 11.02
C ILE A 20 18.25 -22.30 10.37
N LYS A 21 17.68 -21.83 9.27
CA LYS A 21 18.00 -20.51 8.71
C LYS A 21 17.65 -19.46 9.77
N ILE A 22 18.65 -18.94 10.46
CA ILE A 22 18.47 -17.85 11.43
C ILE A 22 18.23 -16.57 10.64
N ILE A 23 16.98 -16.11 10.59
CA ILE A 23 16.62 -14.83 9.97
C ILE A 23 17.06 -13.71 10.91
N LYS A 24 18.08 -12.94 10.51
CA LYS A 24 18.53 -11.78 11.28
C LYS A 24 17.49 -10.66 11.18
N LYS A 25 17.07 -10.14 12.33
CA LYS A 25 16.18 -8.97 12.39
C LYS A 25 16.90 -7.74 11.78
N PRO A 26 16.30 -7.06 10.78
CA PRO A 26 16.85 -5.81 10.27
C PRO A 26 16.89 -4.70 11.34
N SER A 27 17.67 -3.65 11.09
CA SER A 27 17.65 -2.48 11.97
C SER A 27 16.26 -1.83 11.95
N GLN A 28 15.91 -1.15 13.05
CA GLN A 28 14.63 -0.46 13.16
C GLN A 28 14.48 0.61 12.07
N GLU A 29 15.56 1.31 11.73
CA GLU A 29 15.59 2.30 10.65
C GLU A 29 15.30 1.66 9.29
N LYS A 30 15.90 0.50 8.97
CA LYS A 30 15.61 -0.23 7.73
C LYS A 30 14.15 -0.67 7.67
N LEU A 31 13.61 -1.20 8.77
CA LEU A 31 12.19 -1.58 8.84
C LEU A 31 11.27 -0.37 8.62
N GLU A 32 11.57 0.77 9.25
CA GLU A 32 10.79 2.00 9.08
C GLU A 32 10.89 2.56 7.65
N ALA A 33 12.06 2.46 7.01
CA ALA A 33 12.25 2.87 5.62
C ALA A 33 11.47 1.98 4.66
N THR A 34 11.49 0.66 4.88
CA THR A 34 10.65 -0.28 4.13
C THR A 34 9.16 0.03 4.32
N GLU A 35 8.70 0.22 5.55
CA GLU A 35 7.30 0.57 5.81
C GLU A 35 6.89 1.90 5.15
N LEU A 36 7.77 2.91 5.16
CA LEU A 36 7.53 4.20 4.53
C LEU A 36 7.42 4.06 3.01
N ALA A 37 8.32 3.30 2.38
CA ALA A 37 8.29 3.07 0.94
C ALA A 37 7.04 2.26 0.53
N VAL A 38 6.64 1.25 1.31
CA VAL A 38 5.39 0.53 1.07
C VAL A 38 4.18 1.46 1.19
N ALA A 39 4.18 2.38 2.16
CA ALA A 39 3.12 3.39 2.25
C ALA A 39 3.10 4.32 1.01
N LEU A 40 4.26 4.72 0.48
CA LEU A 40 4.37 5.59 -0.69
C LEU A 40 3.90 4.90 -1.98
N ILE A 41 4.29 3.64 -2.21
CA ILE A 41 3.80 2.89 -3.38
C ILE A 41 2.29 2.64 -3.28
N ASN A 42 1.75 2.38 -2.08
CA ASN A 42 0.32 2.22 -1.90
C ASN A 42 -0.44 3.55 -2.15
N ILE A 43 0.13 4.71 -1.77
CA ILE A 43 -0.42 6.02 -2.13
C ILE A 43 -0.43 6.20 -3.65
N TYR A 44 0.67 5.86 -4.32
CA TYR A 44 0.74 5.88 -5.79
C TYR A 44 -0.37 5.02 -6.42
N LEU A 45 -0.48 3.75 -6.03
CA LEU A 45 -1.47 2.82 -6.58
C LEU A 45 -2.91 3.28 -6.31
N THR A 46 -3.18 3.74 -5.09
CA THR A 46 -4.51 4.21 -4.70
C THR A 46 -4.90 5.47 -5.48
N THR A 47 -3.98 6.41 -5.67
CA THR A 47 -4.26 7.63 -6.46
C THR A 47 -4.35 7.35 -7.96
N ASP A 48 -3.61 6.37 -8.47
CA ASP A 48 -3.75 5.89 -9.85
C ASP A 48 -5.13 5.26 -10.07
N ASN A 49 -5.59 4.43 -9.12
CA ASN A 49 -6.93 3.85 -9.13
C ASN A 49 -8.04 4.90 -8.98
N HIS A 50 -7.89 5.86 -8.08
CA HIS A 50 -8.86 6.95 -7.95
C HIS A 50 -8.91 7.81 -9.22
N LYS A 51 -7.78 8.02 -9.89
CA LYS A 51 -7.74 8.68 -11.19
C LYS A 51 -8.51 7.87 -12.25
N LYS A 52 -8.36 6.53 -12.28
CA LYS A 52 -9.12 5.67 -13.20
C LYS A 52 -10.63 5.79 -13.01
N VAL A 53 -11.10 5.88 -11.76
CA VAL A 53 -12.50 6.17 -11.46
C VAL A 53 -12.94 7.44 -12.18
N TRP A 54 -12.22 8.55 -11.97
CA TRP A 54 -12.54 9.81 -12.64
C TRP A 54 -12.40 9.78 -14.16
N ASP A 55 -11.40 9.08 -14.70
CA ASP A 55 -11.20 8.95 -16.15
C ASP A 55 -12.38 8.23 -16.81
N ILE A 56 -12.96 7.22 -16.14
CA ILE A 56 -14.16 6.51 -16.58
C ILE A 56 -15.37 7.46 -16.52
N GLU A 57 -15.59 8.12 -15.39
CA GLU A 57 -16.70 9.07 -15.22
C GLU A 57 -16.70 10.17 -16.28
N LEU A 58 -15.54 10.77 -16.53
CA LEU A 58 -15.35 11.82 -17.53
C LEU A 58 -15.62 11.35 -18.97
N LYS A 59 -15.37 10.07 -19.25
CA LYS A 59 -15.44 9.51 -20.60
C LYS A 59 -16.80 8.89 -20.91
N GLU A 60 -17.42 8.27 -19.93
CA GLU A 60 -18.57 7.38 -20.12
C GLU A 60 -19.87 7.89 -19.47
N TYR A 61 -19.77 8.81 -18.50
CA TYR A 61 -20.92 9.21 -17.66
C TYR A 61 -21.07 10.74 -17.51
N ASP A 62 -20.45 11.53 -18.39
CA ASP A 62 -20.47 13.01 -18.35
C ASP A 62 -20.05 13.60 -16.98
N GLY A 63 -19.19 12.88 -16.25
CA GLY A 63 -18.72 13.28 -14.93
C GLY A 63 -17.99 14.62 -14.96
N ILE A 64 -18.17 15.44 -13.92
CA ILE A 64 -17.57 16.77 -13.82
C ILE A 64 -16.65 16.82 -12.61
N ILE A 65 -15.38 17.16 -12.86
CA ILE A 65 -14.40 17.47 -11.83
C ILE A 65 -13.67 18.77 -12.18
N PRO A 66 -13.50 19.72 -11.24
CA PRO A 66 -12.67 20.88 -11.47
C PRO A 66 -11.24 20.47 -11.84
N PHE A 67 -10.69 21.05 -12.91
CA PHE A 67 -9.34 20.74 -13.39
C PHE A 67 -8.28 20.80 -12.28
N LYS A 68 -8.39 21.79 -11.38
CA LYS A 68 -7.50 21.92 -10.22
C LYS A 68 -7.54 20.69 -9.32
N SER A 69 -8.72 20.15 -9.02
CA SER A 69 -8.91 18.97 -8.17
C SER A 69 -8.36 17.72 -8.86
N TYR A 70 -8.66 17.53 -10.14
CA TYR A 70 -8.09 16.44 -10.94
C TYR A 70 -6.55 16.49 -10.95
N MET A 71 -5.97 17.69 -11.08
CA MET A 71 -4.53 17.88 -11.02
C MET A 71 -3.93 17.58 -9.65
N GLU A 72 -4.65 17.73 -8.54
CA GLU A 72 -4.15 17.31 -7.23
C GLU A 72 -3.97 15.79 -7.14
N ILE A 73 -4.87 14.99 -7.74
CA ILE A 73 -4.70 13.53 -7.85
C ILE A 73 -3.39 13.20 -8.58
N CYS A 74 -3.18 13.82 -9.75
CA CYS A 74 -1.99 13.62 -10.57
C CYS A 74 -0.69 14.03 -9.86
N LYS A 75 -0.70 15.16 -9.14
CA LYS A 75 0.45 15.63 -8.34
C LYS A 75 0.81 14.63 -7.25
N VAL A 76 -0.17 14.13 -6.52
CA VAL A 76 0.05 13.19 -5.42
C VAL A 76 0.61 11.88 -5.96
N ARG A 77 0.01 11.35 -7.03
CA ARG A 77 0.49 10.16 -7.72
C ARG A 77 1.95 10.28 -8.13
N SER A 78 2.29 11.37 -8.82
CA SER A 78 3.67 11.61 -9.29
C SER A 78 4.66 11.78 -8.13
N GLN A 79 4.27 12.54 -7.10
CA GLN A 79 5.13 12.79 -5.94
C GLN A 79 5.36 11.52 -5.10
N ALA A 80 4.33 10.68 -4.94
CA ALA A 80 4.42 9.42 -4.23
C ALA A 80 5.37 8.45 -4.95
N ASN A 81 5.26 8.34 -6.28
CA ASN A 81 6.14 7.51 -7.09
C ASN A 81 7.60 7.98 -7.00
N LYS A 82 7.84 9.29 -7.08
CA LYS A 82 9.18 9.87 -6.94
C LYS A 82 9.80 9.55 -5.58
N LEU A 83 9.04 9.73 -4.50
CA LEU A 83 9.49 9.44 -3.14
C LEU A 83 9.75 7.95 -2.92
N PHE A 84 8.91 7.07 -3.49
CA PHE A 84 9.13 5.63 -3.45
C PHE A 84 10.48 5.26 -4.06
N HIS A 85 10.80 5.73 -5.27
CA HIS A 85 12.06 5.39 -5.93
C HIS A 85 13.30 5.89 -5.19
N ILE A 86 13.21 7.01 -4.46
CA ILE A 86 14.30 7.48 -3.59
C ILE A 86 14.58 6.46 -2.47
N LEU A 87 13.54 5.86 -1.89
CA LEU A 87 13.70 4.86 -0.83
C LEU A 87 14.06 3.48 -1.39
N GLU A 88 13.55 3.14 -2.58
CA GLU A 88 13.85 1.89 -3.27
C GLU A 88 15.35 1.77 -3.55
N SER A 89 15.98 2.80 -4.11
CA SER A 89 17.42 2.79 -4.41
C SER A 89 18.30 2.59 -3.18
N ASP A 90 17.85 3.09 -2.02
CA ASP A 90 18.69 3.21 -0.83
C ASP A 90 18.45 2.07 0.18
N TYR A 91 17.26 1.43 0.15
CA TYR A 91 16.81 0.49 1.18
C TYR A 91 16.28 -0.85 0.68
N PHE A 92 15.98 -0.99 -0.62
CA PHE A 92 15.41 -2.22 -1.17
C PHE A 92 16.46 -3.03 -1.92
N ASP A 93 17.05 -4.02 -1.25
CA ASP A 93 17.69 -5.14 -1.93
C ASP A 93 16.62 -6.24 -2.11
N ASN A 94 16.09 -6.37 -3.32
CA ASN A 94 14.90 -7.18 -3.62
C ASN A 94 15.03 -8.65 -3.16
N ASN A 95 16.24 -9.17 -3.04
CA ASN A 95 16.51 -10.53 -2.59
C ASN A 95 16.27 -10.73 -1.08
N ASP A 96 16.28 -9.66 -0.27
CA ASP A 96 16.20 -9.73 1.20
C ASP A 96 14.74 -9.66 1.72
N ILE A 97 13.79 -9.21 0.90
CA ILE A 97 12.42 -8.88 1.34
C ILE A 97 11.49 -10.09 1.31
N GLU A 98 11.55 -10.92 0.27
CA GLU A 98 10.67 -12.08 0.14
C GLU A 98 10.97 -13.16 1.20
N ASP A 99 12.25 -13.32 1.55
CA ASP A 99 12.73 -14.37 2.46
C ASP A 99 12.82 -13.93 3.94
N ASN A 100 12.65 -12.64 4.25
CA ASN A 100 12.74 -12.11 5.62
C ASN A 100 11.36 -11.85 6.22
N PHE A 101 11.03 -12.62 7.26
CA PHE A 101 9.77 -12.52 8.02
C PHE A 101 9.43 -11.09 8.47
N TYR A 102 10.41 -10.30 8.92
CA TYR A 102 10.15 -8.95 9.44
C TYR A 102 9.73 -7.97 8.35
N TYR A 103 10.35 -8.04 7.17
CA TYR A 103 9.96 -7.22 6.02
C TYR A 103 8.59 -7.63 5.48
N ARG A 104 8.30 -8.93 5.42
CA ARG A 104 6.98 -9.43 5.03
C ARG A 104 5.88 -8.93 5.98
N GLN A 105 6.10 -8.97 7.29
CA GLN A 105 5.12 -8.46 8.25
C GLN A 105 4.91 -6.94 8.12
N ALA A 106 5.99 -6.18 7.93
CA ALA A 106 5.93 -4.75 7.68
C ALA A 106 5.10 -4.42 6.43
N PHE A 107 5.28 -5.20 5.35
CA PHE A 107 4.52 -5.08 4.12
C PHE A 107 3.02 -5.36 4.35
N VAL A 108 2.68 -6.51 4.96
CA VAL A 108 1.29 -6.90 5.24
C VAL A 108 0.57 -5.83 6.05
N ASN A 109 1.19 -5.34 7.13
CA ASN A 109 0.61 -4.31 8.00
C ASN A 109 0.34 -2.98 7.28
N GLN A 110 1.05 -2.68 6.19
CA GLN A 110 0.80 -1.48 5.39
C GLN A 110 -0.25 -1.72 4.31
N VAL A 111 -0.25 -2.89 3.66
CA VAL A 111 -1.24 -3.25 2.63
C VAL A 111 -2.64 -3.38 3.21
N GLU A 112 -2.81 -3.93 4.40
CA GLU A 112 -4.11 -4.04 5.07
C GLU A 112 -4.82 -2.68 5.21
N LYS A 113 -4.06 -1.59 5.35
CA LYS A 113 -4.59 -0.23 5.49
C LYS A 113 -5.07 0.39 4.18
N SER A 114 -4.70 -0.21 3.05
CA SER A 114 -4.94 0.33 1.71
C SER A 114 -5.60 -0.66 0.76
N ILE A 115 -6.00 -1.84 1.23
CA ILE A 115 -6.41 -2.97 0.38
C ILE A 115 -7.58 -2.62 -0.54
N THR A 116 -8.53 -1.81 -0.05
CA THR A 116 -9.69 -1.35 -0.84
C THR A 116 -9.32 -0.30 -1.89
N GLY A 117 -8.23 0.43 -1.70
CA GLY A 117 -7.73 1.44 -2.64
C GLY A 117 -6.73 0.92 -3.67
N VAL A 118 -5.95 -0.12 -3.33
CA VAL A 118 -4.91 -0.69 -4.21
C VAL A 118 -5.40 -1.87 -5.06
N SER A 119 -6.61 -2.37 -4.82
CA SER A 119 -7.16 -3.49 -5.59
C SER A 119 -7.16 -3.20 -7.09
N LYS A 120 -6.84 -4.23 -7.89
CA LYS A 120 -6.92 -4.15 -9.35
C LYS A 120 -8.36 -3.99 -9.82
N GLU A 121 -9.28 -4.68 -9.15
CA GLU A 121 -10.72 -4.54 -9.36
C GLU A 121 -11.28 -3.55 -8.33
N LEU A 122 -11.91 -2.49 -8.82
CA LEU A 122 -12.52 -1.46 -7.99
C LEU A 122 -13.86 -1.97 -7.48
N TYR A 123 -13.91 -2.33 -6.21
CA TYR A 123 -15.11 -2.86 -5.59
C TYR A 123 -16.09 -1.75 -5.22
N LEU A 124 -17.37 -1.99 -5.51
CA LEU A 124 -18.46 -1.13 -5.07
C LEU A 124 -18.64 -1.30 -3.55
N THR A 125 -18.43 -0.23 -2.80
CA THR A 125 -18.61 -0.22 -1.34
C THR A 125 -20.04 0.20 -0.96
N VAL A 126 -20.48 -0.10 0.27
CA VAL A 126 -21.80 0.37 0.78
C VAL A 126 -21.89 1.90 0.73
N ALA A 127 -20.78 2.58 1.02
CA ALA A 127 -20.70 4.03 0.93
C ALA A 127 -20.87 4.54 -0.51
N ASP A 128 -20.27 3.86 -1.48
CA ASP A 128 -20.48 4.20 -2.89
C ASP A 128 -21.95 4.09 -3.28
N VAL A 129 -22.63 3.02 -2.84
CA VAL A 129 -24.07 2.83 -3.10
C VAL A 129 -24.91 3.95 -2.46
N ASN A 130 -24.67 4.26 -1.20
CA ASN A 130 -25.46 5.24 -0.45
C ASN A 130 -25.37 6.65 -1.06
N GLU A 131 -24.19 7.03 -1.52
CA GLU A 131 -23.92 8.35 -2.11
C GLU A 131 -24.07 8.35 -3.65
N SER A 132 -24.53 7.23 -4.24
CA SER A 132 -24.64 7.06 -5.70
C SER A 132 -23.33 7.35 -6.45
N LEU A 133 -22.20 6.92 -5.87
CA LEU A 133 -20.86 7.10 -6.39
C LEU A 133 -20.40 5.90 -7.23
N PRO A 134 -19.42 6.10 -8.12
CA PRO A 134 -18.83 5.02 -8.90
C PRO A 134 -18.13 3.98 -8.02
N ALA A 135 -18.03 2.75 -8.52
CA ALA A 135 -17.34 1.67 -7.82
C ALA A 135 -15.89 2.05 -7.48
N GLY A 136 -15.51 1.87 -6.21
CA GLY A 136 -14.17 2.15 -5.71
C GLY A 136 -13.89 3.62 -5.40
N PHE A 137 -14.85 4.52 -5.57
CA PHE A 137 -14.66 5.95 -5.26
C PHE A 137 -14.32 6.14 -3.78
N MET A 138 -15.18 5.70 -2.87
CA MET A 138 -14.98 5.84 -1.42
C MET A 138 -13.88 4.91 -0.92
N GLY A 139 -13.76 3.71 -1.47
CA GLY A 139 -12.69 2.77 -1.12
C GLY A 139 -11.29 3.35 -1.33
N THR A 140 -11.09 4.03 -2.46
CA THR A 140 -9.83 4.72 -2.77
C THR A 140 -9.63 5.97 -1.92
N ILE A 141 -10.66 6.80 -1.69
CA ILE A 141 -10.58 7.99 -0.81
C ILE A 141 -10.19 7.61 0.62
N ILE A 142 -10.86 6.61 1.21
CA ILE A 142 -10.62 6.18 2.59
C ILE A 142 -9.20 5.63 2.74
N SER A 143 -8.78 4.73 1.83
CA SER A 143 -7.42 4.19 1.80
C SER A 143 -6.39 5.31 1.70
N TRP A 144 -6.62 6.29 0.82
CA TRP A 144 -5.72 7.42 0.66
C TRP A 144 -5.63 8.29 1.92
N LYS A 145 -6.76 8.67 2.53
CA LYS A 145 -6.80 9.41 3.81
C LYS A 145 -6.03 8.67 4.91
N ASN A 146 -6.22 7.36 5.03
CA ASN A 146 -5.53 6.52 6.03
C ASN A 146 -4.02 6.50 5.84
N MET A 147 -3.53 6.37 4.60
CA MET A 147 -2.10 6.39 4.32
C MET A 147 -1.47 7.76 4.57
N ILE A 148 -2.15 8.86 4.19
CA ILE A 148 -1.65 10.22 4.48
C ILE A 148 -1.52 10.45 5.99
N LYS A 149 -2.48 9.95 6.78
CA LYS A 149 -2.41 10.00 8.25
C LYS A 149 -1.25 9.17 8.80
N SER A 150 -0.99 7.98 8.22
CA SER A 150 0.05 7.06 8.70
C SER A 150 1.48 7.59 8.49
N LEU A 151 1.69 8.50 7.52
CA LEU A 151 3.00 9.13 7.28
C LEU A 151 3.58 9.84 8.51
N SER A 152 2.72 10.33 9.42
CA SER A 152 3.16 10.97 10.66
C SER A 152 4.00 10.07 11.57
N LYS A 153 3.82 8.73 11.49
CA LYS A 153 4.63 7.73 12.20
C LYS A 153 6.11 7.84 11.85
N PHE A 154 6.43 8.21 10.61
CA PHE A 154 7.79 8.24 10.08
C PHE A 154 8.48 9.60 10.25
N LYS A 155 7.95 10.51 11.07
CA LYS A 155 8.48 11.88 11.22
C LYS A 155 9.99 11.93 11.48
N LYS A 156 10.51 11.04 12.33
CA LYS A 156 11.95 10.99 12.64
C LYS A 156 12.75 10.58 11.41
N LEU A 157 12.37 9.47 10.78
CA LEU A 157 13.02 8.97 9.57
C LEU A 157 12.98 10.00 8.43
N ILE A 158 11.81 10.59 8.17
CA ILE A 158 11.62 11.61 7.13
C ILE A 158 12.58 12.79 7.33
N LYS A 159 12.84 13.17 8.58
CA LYS A 159 13.81 14.22 8.91
C LYS A 159 15.25 13.75 8.69
N THR A 160 15.59 12.53 9.11
CA THR A 160 16.92 11.94 8.87
C THR A 160 17.25 11.84 7.40
N LEU A 161 16.26 11.53 6.56
CA LEU A 161 16.40 11.42 5.10
C LEU A 161 16.21 12.75 4.36
N GLU A 162 16.03 13.87 5.07
CA GLU A 162 15.81 15.20 4.48
C GLU A 162 14.61 15.28 3.50
N LEU A 163 13.61 14.41 3.68
CA LEU A 163 12.43 14.30 2.79
C LEU A 163 11.27 15.21 3.21
N GLU A 164 11.42 16.01 4.26
CA GLU A 164 10.35 16.82 4.89
C GLU A 164 9.59 17.68 3.88
N LYS A 165 10.32 18.38 2.99
CA LYS A 165 9.74 19.27 1.98
C LYS A 165 8.89 18.49 0.97
N GLU A 166 9.39 17.36 0.50
CA GLU A 166 8.76 16.54 -0.53
C GLU A 166 7.54 15.79 0.02
N ILE A 167 7.62 15.28 1.26
CA ILE A 167 6.47 14.70 1.98
C ILE A 167 5.40 15.76 2.24
N LYS A 168 5.79 16.97 2.65
CA LYS A 168 4.84 18.07 2.87
C LYS A 168 4.05 18.41 1.61
N LYS A 169 4.71 18.49 0.45
CA LYS A 169 4.02 18.71 -0.83
C LYS A 169 2.97 17.65 -1.12
N LEU A 170 3.31 16.37 -0.89
CA LEU A 170 2.41 15.23 -1.07
C LEU A 170 1.19 15.33 -0.14
N VAL A 171 1.41 15.62 1.14
CA VAL A 171 0.35 15.77 2.14
C VAL A 171 -0.54 16.96 1.82
N ASP A 172 0.03 18.11 1.48
CA ASP A 172 -0.73 19.33 1.20
C ASP A 172 -1.58 19.18 -0.07
N ALA A 173 -1.07 18.50 -1.10
CA ALA A 173 -1.85 18.17 -2.31
C ALA A 173 -3.00 17.22 -2.02
N SER A 174 -2.76 16.19 -1.21
CA SER A 174 -3.81 15.27 -0.78
C SER A 174 -4.90 15.99 0.02
N LYS A 175 -4.52 16.86 0.96
CA LYS A 175 -5.47 17.67 1.75
C LYS A 175 -6.31 18.59 0.89
N ARG A 176 -5.72 19.27 -0.11
CA ARG A 176 -6.48 20.11 -1.05
C ARG A 176 -7.53 19.31 -1.80
N PHE A 177 -7.20 18.09 -2.23
CA PHE A 177 -8.15 17.21 -2.89
C PHE A 177 -9.25 16.73 -1.94
N PHE A 178 -8.90 16.31 -0.72
CA PHE A 178 -9.89 15.89 0.28
C PHE A 178 -10.84 17.00 0.67
N SER A 179 -10.36 18.25 0.81
CA SER A 179 -11.23 19.39 1.07
C SER A 179 -12.22 19.67 -0.06
N PHE A 180 -11.87 19.35 -1.31
CA PHE A 180 -12.81 19.40 -2.42
C PHE A 180 -13.87 18.30 -2.26
N ILE A 181 -13.47 17.05 -2.05
CA ILE A 181 -14.38 15.93 -1.84
C ILE A 181 -15.34 16.17 -0.67
N ASP A 182 -14.82 16.62 0.48
CA ASP A 182 -15.63 16.89 1.67
C ASP A 182 -16.61 18.07 1.46
N GLY A 183 -16.39 18.92 0.45
CA GLY A 183 -17.31 19.99 0.06
C GLY A 183 -18.40 19.55 -0.92
N GLU A 184 -18.15 18.51 -1.72
CA GLU A 184 -19.08 17.97 -2.71
C GLU A 184 -19.93 16.82 -2.15
N ILE A 185 -19.33 15.97 -1.32
CA ILE A 185 -19.96 14.78 -0.75
C ILE A 185 -20.11 15.01 0.75
N LYS A 186 -21.36 15.05 1.23
CA LYS A 186 -21.63 14.98 2.66
C LYS A 186 -21.36 13.56 3.11
N ILE A 187 -20.12 13.28 3.54
CA ILE A 187 -19.77 12.01 4.19
C ILE A 187 -20.38 12.04 5.60
N ASP A 188 -21.71 11.96 5.69
CA ASP A 188 -22.44 11.80 6.94
C ASP A 188 -22.37 10.30 7.32
N ASN A 189 -21.34 9.97 8.09
CA ASN A 189 -21.07 8.67 8.71
C ASN A 189 -20.31 7.63 7.86
N ILE A 190 -18.98 7.74 7.87
CA ILE A 190 -18.12 6.55 7.82
C ILE A 190 -17.02 6.74 8.88
N LEU A 191 -17.34 6.34 10.11
CA LEU A 191 -16.40 6.08 11.19
C LEU A 191 -16.65 4.69 11.73
#